data_AF-A0A0Q0WE55-F1
#
_entry.id   AF-A0A0Q0WE55-F1
#
_cell.length_a   1.000
_cell.length_b   1.000
_cell.length_c   1.000
_cell.angle_alpha   90.00
_cell.angle_beta   90.00
_cell.angle_gamma   90.00
#
_symmetry.space_group_name_H-M   'P 1'
#
loop_
_entity.id
_entity.type
_entity.pdbx_description
1 polymer ?
#
loop_
_entity_poly.entity_id
_entity_poly.type
_entity_poly.pdbx_seq_one_letter_code
_entity_poly.pdbx_strand_id
1 'polypeptide(L)'
;MKIDKMIELQGIDSGDGMPILDATGRGSPVTVSADGVVVEGLRLLNGGPDSAGILVLSNDCVIRNNDASNNYVGIHLQGCKNCTVQGNAASGNLQFGLRLDDCSGNLIFENEMMKNFLGDAFDDGTNLWDDGTVGNRYGDFDDLEEGCIDEDGDGLCDSGREIPGGSSRDRFPLMSLDI
;
A
#
# COMPACT_ATOMS: atom_id res chain seq x y z
N MET A 1 17.23 -5.35 -0.69
CA MET A 1 18.10 -4.31 -1.30
C MET A 1 17.91 -3.01 -0.54
N LYS A 2 18.97 -2.26 -0.26
CA LYS A 2 18.87 -0.94 0.39
C LYS A 2 19.12 0.17 -0.64
N ILE A 3 18.23 1.15 -0.68
CA ILE A 3 18.34 2.35 -1.51
C ILE A 3 18.64 3.53 -0.58
N ASP A 4 19.86 4.03 -0.60
CA ASP A 4 20.37 5.08 0.29
C ASP A 4 20.80 6.36 -0.46
N LYS A 5 20.39 6.46 -1.73
CA LYS A 5 20.52 7.65 -2.57
C LYS A 5 19.21 7.86 -3.31
N MET A 6 18.89 9.12 -3.60
CA MET A 6 17.80 9.50 -4.48
C MET A 6 18.01 8.85 -5.86
N ILE A 7 17.16 7.87 -6.17
CA ILE A 7 17.14 7.17 -7.44
C ILE A 7 15.68 6.83 -7.80
N GLU A 8 15.48 6.55 -9.07
CA GLU A 8 14.28 5.88 -9.56
C GLU A 8 14.63 4.42 -9.84
N LEU A 9 13.88 3.51 -9.21
CA LEU A 9 13.95 2.08 -9.43
C LEU A 9 12.65 1.64 -10.12
N GLN A 10 12.76 1.33 -11.40
CA GLN A 10 11.63 0.94 -12.23
C GLN A 10 11.79 -0.50 -12.74
N GLY A 11 10.78 -1.33 -12.50
CA GLY A 11 10.59 -2.60 -13.18
C GLY A 11 9.85 -2.40 -14.49
N ILE A 12 10.37 -2.98 -15.56
CA ILE A 12 9.76 -2.98 -16.89
C ILE A 12 9.33 -4.41 -17.21
N ASP A 13 8.03 -4.63 -17.32
CA ASP A 13 7.48 -5.90 -17.82
C ASP A 13 7.72 -6.00 -19.34
N SER A 14 8.53 -6.96 -19.76
CA SER A 14 8.83 -7.23 -21.17
C SER A 14 7.86 -8.23 -21.83
N GLY A 15 6.74 -8.54 -21.19
CA GLY A 15 5.73 -9.51 -21.63
C GLY A 15 5.72 -10.81 -20.82
N ASP A 16 6.59 -10.94 -19.82
CA ASP A 16 6.73 -12.14 -18.97
C ASP A 16 6.25 -11.89 -17.51
N GLY A 17 5.69 -10.72 -17.25
CA GLY A 17 5.27 -10.26 -15.93
C GLY A 17 6.25 -9.26 -15.30
N MET A 18 5.80 -8.63 -14.21
CA MET A 18 6.62 -7.67 -13.46
C MET A 18 7.95 -8.29 -12.99
N PRO A 19 9.08 -7.56 -13.14
CA PRO A 19 10.36 -8.00 -12.58
C PRO A 19 10.26 -8.29 -11.08
N ILE A 20 10.84 -9.42 -10.67
CA ILE A 20 10.75 -9.93 -9.31
C ILE A 20 12.01 -9.59 -8.50
N LEU A 21 11.82 -9.04 -7.32
CA LEU A 21 12.83 -8.96 -6.26
C LEU A 21 12.45 -9.90 -5.11
N ASP A 22 13.24 -10.96 -4.93
CA ASP A 22 13.04 -11.98 -3.91
C ASP A 22 14.09 -11.83 -2.79
N ALA A 23 13.62 -11.62 -1.55
CA ALA A 23 14.50 -11.49 -0.38
C ALA A 23 14.91 -12.83 0.25
N THR A 24 14.41 -13.96 -0.26
CA THR A 24 14.75 -15.33 0.16
C THR A 24 14.55 -15.59 1.66
N GLY A 25 13.56 -14.92 2.25
CA GLY A 25 13.20 -15.02 3.67
C GLY A 25 14.08 -14.18 4.60
N ARG A 26 14.81 -13.17 4.09
CA ARG A 26 15.70 -12.33 4.91
C ARG A 26 15.54 -10.84 4.63
N GLY A 27 15.01 -10.12 5.62
CA GLY A 27 14.76 -8.68 5.53
C GLY A 27 13.79 -8.32 4.40
N SER A 28 13.69 -7.03 4.10
CA SER A 28 12.82 -6.54 3.03
C SER A 28 13.47 -6.65 1.64
N PRO A 29 12.73 -7.08 0.60
CA PRO A 29 13.17 -7.00 -0.79
C PRO A 29 13.66 -5.59 -1.16
N VAL A 30 12.93 -4.55 -0.77
CA VAL A 30 13.34 -3.15 -0.92
C VAL A 30 13.24 -2.42 0.41
N THR A 31 14.31 -1.72 0.77
CA THR A 31 14.34 -0.74 1.87
C THR A 31 14.75 0.61 1.29
N VAL A 32 13.84 1.58 1.36
CA VAL A 32 14.06 2.98 0.96
C VAL A 32 14.56 3.76 2.18
N SER A 33 15.75 4.35 2.06
CA SER A 33 16.44 5.08 3.13
C SER A 33 17.06 6.39 2.67
N ALA A 34 16.60 6.91 1.53
CA ALA A 34 16.89 8.25 1.04
C ALA A 34 15.60 8.92 0.58
N ASP A 35 15.54 10.24 0.76
CA ASP A 35 14.39 11.04 0.33
C ASP A 35 14.30 11.09 -1.22
N GLY A 36 13.10 11.29 -1.75
CA GLY A 36 12.91 11.48 -3.19
C GLY A 36 13.04 10.22 -4.04
N VAL A 37 13.02 9.03 -3.42
CA VAL A 37 13.14 7.76 -4.15
C VAL A 37 11.82 7.39 -4.80
N VAL A 38 11.89 6.88 -6.03
CA VAL A 38 10.75 6.29 -6.74
C VAL A 38 10.95 4.77 -6.83
N VAL A 39 9.94 4.00 -6.45
CA VAL A 39 9.88 2.55 -6.62
C VAL A 39 8.64 2.20 -7.42
N GLU A 40 8.80 1.63 -8.61
CA GLU A 40 7.70 1.33 -9.53
C GLU A 40 7.84 0.00 -10.26
N GLY A 41 6.71 -0.69 -10.47
CA GLY A 41 6.60 -1.75 -11.48
C GLY A 41 7.27 -3.06 -11.07
N LEU A 42 7.42 -3.30 -9.77
CA LEU A 42 8.12 -4.48 -9.25
C LEU A 42 7.17 -5.43 -8.55
N ARG A 43 7.52 -6.71 -8.58
CA ARG A 43 6.95 -7.73 -7.70
C ARG A 43 7.95 -8.07 -6.60
N LEU A 44 7.54 -7.99 -5.34
CA LEU A 44 8.42 -8.09 -4.18
C LEU A 44 8.01 -9.26 -3.31
N LEU A 45 8.90 -10.25 -3.16
CA LEU A 45 8.54 -11.55 -2.59
C LEU A 45 9.47 -11.98 -1.46
N ASN A 46 8.92 -12.85 -0.61
CA ASN A 46 9.65 -13.60 0.41
C ASN A 46 10.49 -12.70 1.33
N GLY A 47 9.90 -11.61 1.83
CA GLY A 47 10.45 -10.89 2.96
C GLY A 47 10.71 -11.82 4.16
N GLY A 48 11.71 -11.50 4.97
CA GLY A 48 11.95 -12.21 6.22
C GLY A 48 10.87 -11.97 7.29
N PRO A 49 10.93 -12.70 8.42
CA PRO A 49 10.11 -12.39 9.59
C PRO A 49 10.28 -10.92 10.00
N ASP A 50 9.19 -10.29 10.42
CA ASP A 50 9.17 -8.88 10.88
C ASP A 50 9.69 -7.88 9.83
N SER A 51 9.47 -8.16 8.53
CA SER A 51 9.85 -7.28 7.42
C SER A 51 8.67 -6.91 6.54
N ALA A 52 8.89 -6.00 5.59
CA ALA A 52 7.91 -5.64 4.56
C ALA A 52 8.38 -6.05 3.16
N GLY A 53 7.46 -6.19 2.21
CA GLY A 53 7.81 -6.24 0.78
C GLY A 53 8.57 -4.98 0.37
N ILE A 54 8.02 -3.82 0.73
CA ILE A 54 8.68 -2.50 0.65
C ILE A 54 8.69 -1.86 2.03
N LEU A 55 9.88 -1.58 2.57
CA LEU A 55 10.05 -0.76 3.77
C LEU A 55 10.52 0.65 3.39
N VAL A 56 9.81 1.68 3.82
CA VAL A 56 10.11 3.09 3.55
C VAL A 56 10.45 3.79 4.86
N LEU A 57 11.63 4.41 4.91
CA LEU A 57 12.19 5.08 6.09
C LEU A 57 12.58 6.54 5.78
N SER A 58 12.00 7.13 4.73
CA SER A 58 12.41 8.42 4.18
C SER A 58 11.24 9.17 3.56
N ASN A 59 11.41 10.48 3.36
CA ASN A 59 10.36 11.40 2.96
C ASN A 59 10.34 11.63 1.44
N ASP A 60 9.29 12.29 0.97
CA ASP A 60 9.17 12.75 -0.41
C ASP A 60 9.31 11.60 -1.45
N CYS A 61 8.98 10.37 -1.06
CA CYS A 61 9.13 9.18 -1.89
C CYS A 61 7.84 8.86 -2.67
N VAL A 62 7.98 8.16 -3.80
CA VAL A 62 6.85 7.67 -4.59
C VAL A 62 6.93 6.15 -4.70
N ILE A 63 5.93 5.45 -4.19
CA ILE A 63 5.82 3.99 -4.24
C ILE A 63 4.58 3.67 -5.06
N ARG A 64 4.74 3.23 -6.30
CA ARG A 64 3.59 3.05 -7.20
C ARG A 64 3.62 1.81 -8.07
N ASN A 65 2.46 1.25 -8.41
CA ASN A 65 2.35 0.14 -9.35
C ASN A 65 3.24 -1.06 -9.01
N ASN A 66 3.40 -1.37 -7.72
CA ASN A 66 4.14 -2.55 -7.26
C ASN A 66 3.18 -3.64 -6.77
N ASP A 67 3.60 -4.90 -6.86
CA ASP A 67 2.97 -6.04 -6.19
C ASP A 67 3.84 -6.44 -4.99
N ALA A 68 3.40 -6.05 -3.80
CA ALA A 68 4.00 -6.40 -2.52
C ALA A 68 3.19 -7.48 -1.77
N SER A 69 2.42 -8.29 -2.50
CA SER A 69 1.56 -9.34 -1.93
C SER A 69 2.36 -10.52 -1.36
N ASN A 70 1.76 -11.27 -0.42
CA ASN A 70 2.32 -12.48 0.20
C ASN A 70 3.65 -12.25 0.96
N ASN A 71 3.77 -11.11 1.62
CA ASN A 71 4.85 -10.79 2.56
C ASN A 71 4.34 -10.81 4.00
N TYR A 72 5.22 -10.46 4.95
CA TYR A 72 4.80 -10.30 6.34
C TYR A 72 3.96 -9.03 6.51
N VAL A 73 4.49 -7.88 6.09
CA VAL A 73 3.72 -6.66 5.75
C VAL A 73 3.91 -6.41 4.25
N GLY A 74 2.89 -5.91 3.54
CA GLY A 74 3.03 -5.56 2.12
C GLY A 74 3.95 -4.36 1.93
N ILE A 75 3.45 -3.17 2.27
CA ILE A 75 4.23 -1.92 2.25
C ILE A 75 4.15 -1.28 3.64
N HIS A 76 5.31 -0.92 4.18
CA HIS A 76 5.44 -0.32 5.51
C HIS A 76 6.17 1.01 5.42
N LEU A 77 5.50 2.08 5.84
CA LEU A 77 6.11 3.40 6.04
C LEU A 77 6.33 3.62 7.54
N GLN A 78 7.52 4.07 7.91
CA GLN A 78 7.86 4.36 9.30
C GLN A 78 8.48 5.76 9.43
N GLY A 79 7.82 6.65 10.17
CA GLY A 79 8.27 8.03 10.38
C GLY A 79 8.34 8.89 9.12
N CYS A 80 7.59 8.54 8.08
CA CYS A 80 7.65 9.14 6.74
C CYS A 80 6.70 10.34 6.58
N LYS A 81 7.07 11.27 5.70
CA LYS A 81 6.27 12.44 5.33
C LYS A 81 6.31 12.70 3.84
N ASN A 82 5.23 13.31 3.33
CA ASN A 82 5.10 13.75 1.94
C ASN A 82 5.34 12.63 0.89
N CYS A 83 5.14 11.37 1.27
CA CYS A 83 5.22 10.27 0.32
C CYS A 83 3.89 10.07 -0.41
N THR A 84 3.97 9.54 -1.62
CA THR A 84 2.81 9.06 -2.39
C THR A 84 2.87 7.55 -2.51
N VAL A 85 1.82 6.85 -2.09
CA VAL A 85 1.67 5.40 -2.20
C VAL A 85 0.44 5.13 -3.07
N GLN A 86 0.64 4.72 -4.32
CA GLN A 86 -0.44 4.69 -5.31
C GLN A 86 -0.46 3.40 -6.14
N GLY A 87 -1.64 2.82 -6.40
CA GLY A 87 -1.74 1.78 -7.43
C GLY A 87 -1.00 0.49 -7.07
N ASN A 88 -0.69 0.24 -5.81
CA ASN A 88 0.02 -0.98 -5.39
C ASN A 88 -0.97 -2.09 -5.01
N ALA A 89 -0.59 -3.33 -5.29
CA ALA A 89 -1.25 -4.51 -4.74
C ALA A 89 -0.50 -4.98 -3.49
N ALA A 90 -1.22 -5.14 -2.37
CA ALA A 90 -0.68 -5.56 -1.10
C ALA A 90 -1.62 -6.56 -0.42
N SER A 91 -1.84 -7.70 -1.08
CA SER A 91 -2.82 -8.70 -0.67
C SER A 91 -2.18 -9.96 -0.08
N GLY A 92 -2.93 -10.69 0.76
CA GLY A 92 -2.48 -11.98 1.31
C GLY A 92 -1.25 -11.89 2.23
N ASN A 93 -1.01 -10.73 2.87
CA ASN A 93 0.10 -10.58 3.80
C ASN A 93 -0.24 -11.16 5.18
N LEU A 94 0.78 -11.60 5.92
CA LEU A 94 0.62 -12.21 7.25
C LEU A 94 0.23 -11.22 8.35
N GLN A 95 0.44 -9.92 8.11
CA GLN A 95 -0.03 -8.84 8.97
C GLN A 95 -0.94 -7.92 8.15
N PHE A 96 -0.40 -6.76 7.74
CA PHE A 96 -1.13 -5.72 7.04
C PHE A 96 -0.73 -5.61 5.58
N GLY A 97 -1.68 -5.18 4.74
CA GLY A 97 -1.38 -4.78 3.36
C GLY A 97 -0.55 -3.50 3.35
N LEU A 98 -1.12 -2.43 3.92
CA LEU A 98 -0.43 -1.16 4.14
C LEU A 98 -0.35 -0.83 5.63
N ARG A 99 0.85 -0.50 6.11
CA ARG A 99 1.06 -0.06 7.50
C ARG A 99 1.84 1.25 7.55
N LEU A 100 1.32 2.23 8.26
CA LEU A 100 1.94 3.51 8.53
C LEU A 100 2.11 3.67 10.04
N ASP A 101 3.36 3.75 10.50
CA ASP A 101 3.70 4.04 11.90
C ASP A 101 4.37 5.43 12.01
N ASP A 102 3.86 6.30 12.89
CA ASP A 102 4.36 7.66 13.15
C ASP A 102 4.50 8.53 11.88
N CYS A 103 3.62 8.32 10.89
CA CYS A 103 3.68 8.97 9.58
C CYS A 103 2.70 10.16 9.48
N SER A 104 3.03 11.18 8.67
CA SER A 104 2.12 12.32 8.48
C SER A 104 2.24 12.96 7.10
N GLY A 105 1.11 13.43 6.56
CA GLY A 105 1.07 14.16 5.29
C GLY A 105 1.43 13.29 4.08
N ASN A 106 1.21 11.98 4.16
CA ASN A 106 1.36 11.08 3.01
C ASN A 106 0.02 10.95 2.27
N LEU A 107 0.07 10.68 0.97
CA LEU A 107 -1.09 10.46 0.09
C LEU A 107 -1.14 8.99 -0.34
N ILE A 108 -2.26 8.32 -0.06
CA ILE A 108 -2.44 6.88 -0.23
C ILE A 108 -3.77 6.65 -0.97
N PHE A 109 -3.73 6.20 -2.22
CA PHE A 109 -4.93 6.01 -3.05
C PHE A 109 -4.71 4.96 -4.13
N GLU A 110 -5.77 4.40 -4.69
CA GLU A 110 -5.76 3.35 -5.72
C GLU A 110 -4.98 2.08 -5.33
N ASN A 111 -4.72 1.84 -4.04
CA ASN A 111 -4.08 0.59 -3.62
C ASN A 111 -5.13 -0.49 -3.38
N GLU A 112 -4.76 -1.74 -3.64
CA GLU A 112 -5.61 -2.91 -3.42
C GLU A 112 -5.03 -3.76 -2.29
N MET A 113 -5.79 -3.88 -1.21
CA MET A 113 -5.42 -4.66 -0.03
C MET A 113 -6.53 -5.66 0.23
N MET A 114 -6.28 -6.94 -0.01
CA MET A 114 -7.26 -8.00 0.21
C MET A 114 -6.68 -9.15 1.02
N LYS A 115 -7.49 -9.72 1.92
CA LYS A 115 -7.18 -10.97 2.63
C LYS A 115 -5.86 -10.91 3.41
N ASN A 116 -5.54 -9.74 3.98
CA ASN A 116 -4.42 -9.59 4.89
C ASN A 116 -4.81 -10.07 6.29
N PHE A 117 -3.95 -10.87 6.93
CA PHE A 117 -4.37 -11.67 8.08
C PHE A 117 -4.69 -10.85 9.35
N LEU A 118 -3.96 -9.76 9.61
CA LEU A 118 -4.28 -8.86 10.73
C LEU A 118 -5.22 -7.72 10.34
N GLY A 119 -5.22 -7.31 9.07
CA GLY A 119 -6.10 -6.29 8.52
C GLY A 119 -5.52 -5.66 7.26
N ASP A 120 -6.34 -5.00 6.47
CA ASP A 120 -5.87 -4.47 5.18
C ASP A 120 -5.00 -3.21 5.32
N ALA A 121 -5.34 -2.35 6.27
CA ALA A 121 -4.65 -1.09 6.53
C ALA A 121 -4.50 -0.78 8.02
N PHE A 122 -3.40 -0.13 8.38
CA PHE A 122 -3.18 0.48 9.70
C PHE A 122 -2.44 1.81 9.56
N ASP A 123 -2.91 2.83 10.28
CA ASP A 123 -2.33 4.18 10.32
C ASP A 123 -2.54 4.81 11.69
N ASP A 124 -1.48 4.99 12.47
CA ASP A 124 -1.51 5.70 13.76
C ASP A 124 -1.16 7.19 13.66
N GLY A 125 -1.00 7.68 12.43
CA GLY A 125 -0.60 9.03 12.11
C GLY A 125 -1.72 9.92 11.58
N THR A 126 -1.37 10.84 10.70
CA THR A 126 -2.33 11.74 10.03
C THR A 126 -2.01 11.81 8.55
N ASN A 127 -2.71 11.01 7.75
CA ASN A 127 -2.45 10.84 6.33
C ASN A 127 -3.74 10.95 5.52
N LEU A 128 -3.60 11.14 4.21
CA LEU A 128 -4.71 11.22 3.27
C LEU A 128 -4.85 9.86 2.60
N TRP A 129 -5.94 9.16 2.86
CA TRP A 129 -6.23 7.84 2.30
C TRP A 129 -7.12 7.91 1.04
N ASP A 130 -7.24 9.10 0.46
CA ASP A 130 -7.87 9.35 -0.83
C ASP A 130 -7.30 10.65 -1.43
N ASP A 131 -7.41 10.82 -2.75
CA ASP A 131 -6.95 12.02 -3.46
C ASP A 131 -8.01 13.13 -3.55
N GLY A 132 -9.15 12.95 -2.87
CA GLY A 132 -10.33 13.79 -2.99
C GLY A 132 -11.31 13.34 -4.08
N THR A 133 -10.97 12.31 -4.86
CA THR A 133 -11.81 11.73 -5.91
C THR A 133 -11.84 10.20 -5.87
N VAL A 134 -10.76 9.55 -5.46
CA VAL A 134 -10.65 8.10 -5.34
C VAL A 134 -9.76 7.71 -4.16
N GLY A 135 -10.17 6.65 -3.48
CA GLY A 135 -9.48 6.02 -2.36
C GLY A 135 -8.89 4.68 -2.73
N ASN A 136 -8.89 3.75 -1.79
CA ASN A 136 -8.28 2.43 -1.90
C ASN A 136 -9.36 1.34 -1.85
N ARG A 137 -8.99 0.12 -2.28
CA ARG A 137 -9.83 -1.07 -2.10
C ARG A 137 -9.36 -1.87 -0.90
N TYR A 138 -10.31 -2.26 -0.07
CA TYR A 138 -10.10 -3.06 1.14
C TYR A 138 -10.99 -4.29 1.03
N GLY A 139 -10.42 -5.49 1.10
CA GLY A 139 -11.18 -6.72 0.99
C GLY A 139 -12.01 -7.07 2.22
N ASP A 140 -12.06 -6.17 3.21
CA ASP A 140 -12.98 -6.18 4.36
C ASP A 140 -13.95 -4.98 4.35
N PHE A 141 -13.97 -4.21 3.26
CA PHE A 141 -14.83 -3.07 3.03
C PHE A 141 -14.95 -2.80 1.52
N ASP A 142 -15.38 -3.80 0.74
CA ASP A 142 -15.59 -3.63 -0.70
C ASP A 142 -16.95 -4.14 -1.20
N ASP A 143 -17.82 -4.61 -0.28
CA ASP A 143 -19.19 -5.00 -0.59
C ASP A 143 -20.25 -4.39 0.37
N LEU A 144 -21.52 -4.57 0.00
CA LEU A 144 -22.67 -4.05 0.75
C LEU A 144 -22.80 -4.65 2.16
N GLU A 145 -22.39 -5.90 2.34
CA GLU A 145 -22.50 -6.63 3.61
C GLU A 145 -21.41 -6.19 4.61
N GLU A 146 -20.30 -5.67 4.07
CA GLU A 146 -19.16 -5.08 4.78
C GLU A 146 -19.33 -3.57 5.03
N GLY A 147 -20.34 -2.95 4.42
CA GLY A 147 -20.71 -1.56 4.64
C GLY A 147 -20.25 -0.58 3.56
N CYS A 148 -19.72 -1.08 2.45
CA CYS A 148 -19.51 -0.30 1.23
C CYS A 148 -20.82 -0.16 0.46
N ILE A 149 -21.38 1.05 0.41
CA ILE A 149 -22.63 1.34 -0.30
C ILE A 149 -22.29 2.24 -1.49
N ASP A 150 -22.61 1.83 -2.70
CA ASP A 150 -22.50 2.61 -3.93
C ASP A 150 -23.92 2.94 -4.43
N GLU A 151 -24.46 4.10 -4.03
CA GLU A 151 -25.84 4.50 -4.37
C GLU A 151 -25.97 5.08 -5.78
N ASP A 152 -24.91 5.70 -6.31
CA ASP A 152 -24.92 6.35 -7.63
C ASP A 152 -24.33 5.48 -8.76
N GLY A 153 -23.72 4.35 -8.41
CA GLY A 153 -23.23 3.32 -9.32
C GLY A 153 -21.92 3.70 -9.99
N ASP A 154 -21.11 4.56 -9.38
CA ASP A 154 -19.84 5.04 -9.92
C ASP A 154 -18.64 4.12 -9.59
N GLY A 155 -18.86 3.08 -8.77
CA GLY A 155 -17.85 2.11 -8.35
C GLY A 155 -17.08 2.53 -7.09
N LEU A 156 -17.50 3.60 -6.41
CA LEU A 156 -16.96 4.05 -5.13
C LEU A 156 -18.00 3.83 -4.02
N CYS A 157 -17.52 3.55 -2.81
CA CYS A 157 -18.37 3.54 -1.64
C CYS A 157 -18.69 4.99 -1.22
N ASP A 158 -19.96 5.36 -1.20
CA ASP A 158 -20.48 6.61 -0.60
C ASP A 158 -20.23 6.67 0.92
N SER A 159 -20.09 5.50 1.54
CA SER A 159 -19.62 5.34 2.90
C SER A 159 -18.09 5.37 2.95
N GLY A 160 -17.52 6.43 3.54
CA GLY A 160 -16.08 6.45 3.79
C GLY A 160 -15.65 5.44 4.88
N ARG A 161 -14.44 4.88 4.77
CA ARG A 161 -13.85 3.88 5.65
C ARG A 161 -12.85 4.49 6.64
N GLU A 162 -13.06 4.27 7.95
CA GLU A 162 -12.07 4.64 8.97
C GLU A 162 -10.84 3.73 8.90
N ILE A 163 -9.64 4.29 9.06
CA ILE A 163 -8.41 3.50 9.06
C ILE A 163 -8.02 3.17 10.51
N PRO A 164 -7.89 1.88 10.86
CA PRO A 164 -7.48 1.48 12.21
C PRO A 164 -6.14 2.10 12.63
N GLY A 165 -6.03 2.51 13.90
CA GLY A 165 -4.79 3.03 14.51
C GLY A 165 -4.84 4.53 14.87
N GLY A 166 -5.64 5.31 14.16
CA GLY A 166 -5.67 6.76 14.29
C GLY A 166 -7.02 7.36 13.90
N SER A 167 -7.02 8.60 13.41
CA SER A 167 -8.22 9.30 12.94
C SER A 167 -8.28 9.47 11.42
N SER A 168 -7.35 8.87 10.68
CA SER A 168 -7.38 8.87 9.22
C SER A 168 -8.60 8.12 8.70
N ARG A 169 -9.14 8.60 7.57
CA ARG A 169 -10.31 8.01 6.91
C ARG A 169 -10.12 8.10 5.41
N ASP A 170 -10.47 7.03 4.70
CA ASP A 170 -10.67 7.03 3.25
C ASP A 170 -12.12 7.48 2.97
N ARG A 171 -12.28 8.56 2.22
CA ARG A 171 -13.61 9.11 1.92
C ARG A 171 -14.23 8.56 0.65
N PHE A 172 -13.43 7.93 -0.21
CA PHE A 172 -13.86 7.41 -1.51
C PHE A 172 -13.35 5.98 -1.74
N PRO A 173 -13.61 5.01 -0.83
CA PRO A 173 -13.11 3.65 -1.01
C PRO A 173 -13.63 3.02 -2.30
N LEU A 174 -12.86 2.12 -2.90
CA LEU A 174 -13.24 1.42 -4.13
C LEU A 174 -14.09 0.20 -3.81
N MET A 175 -15.24 0.05 -4.48
CA MET A 175 -16.07 -1.15 -4.40
C MET A 175 -15.45 -2.32 -5.19
N SER A 176 -15.82 -3.55 -4.84
CA SER A 176 -15.56 -4.73 -5.66
C SER A 176 -16.33 -4.62 -6.98
N LEU A 177 -15.67 -5.01 -8.08
CA LEU A 177 -16.27 -5.05 -9.42
C LEU A 177 -16.97 -6.39 -9.71
N ASP A 178 -17.35 -7.17 -8.68
CA ASP A 178 -17.93 -8.50 -8.89
C ASP A 178 -19.29 -8.40 -9.63
N ILE A 179 -19.25 -8.71 -10.93
CA ILE A 179 -20.39 -8.88 -11.85
C ILE A 179 -20.73 -10.36 -12.01
#